data_AF-A0A7C7E1M4-F1
#
_entry.id   AF-A0A7C7E1M4-F1
#
_cell.length_a   1.000
_cell.length_b   1.000
_cell.length_c   1.000
_cell.angle_alpha   90.00
_cell.angle_beta   90.00
_cell.angle_gamma   90.00
#
_symmetry.space_group_name_H-M   'P 1'
#
loop_
_entity.id
_entity.type
_entity.pdbx_description
1 polymer ?
#
loop_
_entity_poly.entity_id
_entity_poly.type
_entity_poly.pdbx_seq_one_letter_code
_entity_poly.pdbx_strand_id
1 'polypeptide(L)' 'MAEKRSKLEFGAETTTTAQPDAGLRYIGDGEYIPGVPARDLSVEEVAVHAAQIEATQAATGRILYQAMTTPVKKKEE' A
#
# COMPACT_ATOMS: atom_id res chain seq x y z
N MET A 1 -3.02 -11.75 -47.79
CA MET A 1 -3.41 -10.42 -47.30
C MET A 1 -2.70 -10.21 -45.97
N ALA A 2 -1.84 -9.21 -45.94
CA ALA A 2 -1.11 -8.77 -44.77
C ALA A 2 -2.02 -7.97 -43.83
N GLU A 3 -1.45 -7.63 -42.67
CA GLU A 3 -1.96 -6.72 -41.64
C GLU A 3 -2.98 -7.30 -40.67
N LYS A 4 -2.46 -7.65 -39.48
CA LYS A 4 -2.83 -6.95 -38.25
C LYS A 4 -1.61 -6.87 -37.34
N ARG A 5 -0.87 -5.77 -37.49
CA ARG A 5 0.15 -5.34 -36.53
C ARG A 5 -0.54 -4.82 -35.28
N SER A 6 0.01 -5.24 -34.14
CA SER A 6 0.23 -4.44 -32.94
C SER A 6 -0.85 -3.42 -32.58
N LYS A 7 -1.61 -3.75 -31.54
CA LYS A 7 -1.76 -2.78 -30.46
C LYS A 7 -1.58 -3.45 -29.11
N LEU A 8 -0.31 -3.41 -28.72
CA LEU A 8 0.16 -3.48 -27.35
C LEU A 8 -0.42 -2.24 -26.64
N GLU A 9 -1.69 -2.30 -26.22
CA GLU A 9 -2.25 -1.27 -25.35
C GLU A 9 -2.00 -1.72 -23.92
N PHE A 10 -0.95 -1.11 -23.36
CA PHE A 10 -0.71 -0.93 -21.94
C PHE A 10 -1.35 -2.03 -21.09
N GLY A 11 -0.57 -3.11 -20.90
CA GLY A 11 -0.68 -3.84 -19.66
C GLY A 11 -0.65 -2.78 -18.58
N ALA A 12 -1.80 -2.57 -17.95
CA ALA A 12 -1.88 -1.86 -16.71
C ALA A 12 -1.08 -2.69 -15.74
N GLU A 13 0.23 -2.50 -15.76
CA GLU A 13 1.06 -2.49 -14.56
C GLU A 13 0.52 -1.33 -13.71
N THR A 14 -0.74 -1.44 -13.29
CA THR A 14 -1.09 -1.05 -11.94
C THR A 14 -0.19 -1.95 -11.11
N THR A 15 1.03 -1.46 -10.88
CA THR A 15 1.52 -1.19 -9.54
C THR A 15 0.29 -1.23 -8.65
N THR A 16 0.01 -2.44 -8.17
CA THR A 16 -0.96 -2.68 -7.14
C THR A 16 -0.31 -1.98 -5.98
N THR A 17 -0.56 -0.66 -5.90
CA THR A 17 -0.61 0.09 -4.67
C THR A 17 -1.32 -0.86 -3.75
N ALA A 18 -0.54 -1.49 -2.87
CA ALA A 18 -0.98 -2.52 -1.97
C ALA A 18 -2.10 -1.88 -1.17
N GLN A 19 -3.32 -1.99 -1.69
CA GLN A 19 -4.49 -1.44 -1.04
C GLN A 19 -4.55 -2.24 0.24
N PRO A 20 -4.39 -1.56 1.39
CA PRO A 20 -4.40 -2.23 2.67
C PRO A 20 -5.85 -2.60 2.94
N ASP A 21 -6.35 -3.66 2.30
CA ASP A 21 -7.55 -4.42 2.68
C ASP A 21 -7.35 -5.12 4.04
N ALA A 22 -6.19 -4.86 4.63
CA ALA A 22 -5.51 -5.43 5.75
C ALA A 22 -4.74 -4.26 6.35
N GLY A 23 -4.85 -4.00 7.66
CA GLY A 23 -4.23 -2.85 8.31
C GLY A 23 -2.71 -2.68 8.06
N LEU A 24 -2.14 -1.59 8.55
CA LEU A 24 -0.69 -1.38 8.52
C LEU A 24 -0.06 -1.85 9.83
N ARG A 25 0.93 -2.74 9.76
CA ARG A 25 1.74 -3.14 10.91
C ARG A 25 2.81 -2.08 11.17
N TYR A 26 2.95 -1.65 12.41
CA TYR A 26 4.05 -0.74 12.77
C TYR A 26 5.37 -1.51 12.89
N ILE A 27 6.38 -1.05 12.15
CA ILE A 27 7.75 -1.60 12.10
C ILE A 27 8.82 -0.53 12.35
N GLY A 28 8.42 0.64 12.86
CA GLY A 28 9.30 1.80 12.99
C GLY A 28 10.39 1.70 14.06
N ASP A 29 10.45 0.63 14.86
CA ASP A 29 11.51 0.35 15.85
C ASP A 29 11.89 1.57 16.73
N GLY A 30 10.89 2.33 17.19
CA GLY A 30 11.06 3.54 18.00
C GLY A 30 10.96 4.87 17.24
N GLU A 31 10.91 4.83 15.90
CA GLU A 31 10.66 5.99 15.05
C GLU A 31 9.16 6.18 14.82
N TYR A 32 8.64 7.36 15.14
CA TYR A 32 7.20 7.66 15.09
C TYR A 32 6.91 8.80 14.13
N ILE A 33 5.69 8.81 13.58
CA ILE A 33 5.22 9.90 12.72
C ILE A 33 4.36 10.84 13.58
N PRO A 34 4.63 12.16 13.61
CA PRO A 34 3.82 13.10 14.35
C PRO A 34 2.38 13.09 13.82
N GLY A 35 1.43 12.74 14.69
CA GLY A 35 0.01 12.62 14.37
C GLY A 35 -0.45 11.22 13.91
N VAL A 36 0.47 10.25 13.79
CA VAL A 36 0.11 8.83 13.54
C VAL A 36 0.57 8.00 14.74
N PRO A 37 -0.31 7.16 15.32
CA PRO A 37 0.06 6.38 16.48
C PRO A 37 1.06 5.27 16.10
N ALA A 38 2.17 5.17 16.84
CA ALA A 38 3.23 4.17 16.65
C ALA A 38 2.80 2.76 17.08
N ARG A 39 1.76 2.25 16.44
CA ARG A 39 1.12 0.95 16.67
C ARG A 39 0.53 0.43 15.36
N ASP A 40 0.07 -0.81 15.36
CA ASP A 40 -0.66 -1.36 14.23
C ASP A 40 -1.94 -0.53 13.97
N LEU A 41 -2.12 -0.12 12.71
CA LEU A 41 -3.24 0.68 12.25
C LEU A 41 -4.27 -0.21 11.57
N SER A 42 -5.54 -0.01 11.86
CA SER A 42 -6.65 -0.65 11.14
C SER A 42 -6.88 0.02 9.78
N VAL A 43 -7.56 -0.65 8.86
CA VAL A 43 -7.82 -0.13 7.49
C VAL A 43 -8.40 1.30 7.49
N GLU A 44 -9.31 1.59 8.41
CA GLU A 44 -9.91 2.91 8.59
C GLU A 44 -8.87 3.97 9.02
N GLU A 45 -8.01 3.64 9.98
CA GLU A 45 -6.92 4.50 10.44
C GLU A 45 -5.86 4.69 9.34
N VAL A 46 -5.60 3.65 8.55
CA VAL A 46 -4.68 3.73 7.41
C VAL A 46 -5.20 4.73 6.39
N ALA A 47 -6.49 4.73 6.07
CA ALA A 47 -7.04 5.71 5.12
C ALA A 47 -6.90 7.16 5.63
N VAL A 48 -7.04 7.38 6.94
CA VAL A 48 -6.87 8.70 7.57
C VAL A 48 -5.40 9.14 7.56
N HIS A 49 -4.48 8.23 7.82
CA HIS A 49 -3.06 8.54 8.00
C HIS A 49 -2.19 8.25 6.77
N ALA A 50 -2.73 7.66 5.70
CA ALA A 50 -1.99 7.24 4.50
C ALA A 50 -1.15 8.38 3.95
N ALA A 51 -1.74 9.56 3.77
CA ALA A 51 -1.02 10.73 3.27
C ALA A 51 0.16 11.14 4.16
N GLN A 52 0.02 11.09 5.49
CA GLN A 52 1.12 11.39 6.42
C GLN A 52 2.19 10.31 6.41
N ILE A 53 1.77 9.05 6.32
CA ILE A 53 2.67 7.90 6.25
C ILE A 53 3.50 8.01 4.98
N GLU A 54 2.89 8.19 3.83
CA GLU A 54 3.57 8.37 2.53
C GLU A 54 4.49 9.59 2.54
N ALA A 55 4.03 10.74 3.04
CA ALA A 55 4.85 11.94 3.13
C ALA A 55 6.08 11.74 4.02
N THR A 56 5.92 11.05 5.15
CA THR A 56 7.04 10.78 6.06
C THR A 56 7.99 9.73 5.49
N GLN A 57 7.46 8.68 4.86
CA GLN A 57 8.30 7.70 4.15
C GLN A 57 9.12 8.36 3.04
N ALA A 58 8.53 9.31 2.30
CA ALA A 58 9.23 10.07 1.26
C ALA A 58 10.28 11.05 1.84
N ALA A 59 9.98 11.69 2.97
CA ALA A 59 10.89 12.64 3.61
C ALA A 59 12.07 11.96 4.33
N THR A 60 11.82 10.86 5.03
CA THR A 60 12.82 10.14 5.82
C THR A 60 13.50 9.02 5.03
N GLY A 61 12.89 8.56 3.93
CA GLY A 61 13.35 7.42 3.14
C GLY A 61 13.19 6.08 3.87
N ARG A 62 12.40 6.02 4.94
CA ARG A 62 12.22 4.84 5.81
C ARG A 62 10.78 4.41 5.85
N ILE A 63 10.56 3.10 5.77
CA ILE A 63 9.24 2.49 5.86
C ILE A 63 8.96 2.16 7.34
N LEU A 64 8.05 2.91 7.96
CA LEU A 64 7.65 2.72 9.36
C LEU A 64 6.43 1.80 9.52
N TYR A 65 5.72 1.56 8.42
CA TYR A 65 4.49 0.80 8.39
C TYR A 65 4.52 -0.18 7.23
N GLN A 66 4.31 -1.46 7.53
CA GLN A 66 4.24 -2.52 6.55
C GLN A 66 2.78 -2.89 6.29
N ALA A 67 2.38 -3.01 5.03
CA ALA A 67 1.08 -3.58 4.68
C ALA A 67 0.97 -4.97 5.30
N MET A 68 0.02 -5.16 6.21
CA MET A 68 -0.43 -6.51 6.50
C MET A 68 -1.04 -7.01 5.19
N THR A 69 -0.71 -8.22 4.78
CA THR A 69 -1.55 -8.90 3.80
C THR A 69 -2.40 -9.83 4.64
N THR A 70 -3.62 -9.43 5.01
CA THR A 70 -4.59 -10.48 5.30
C THR A 70 -4.78 -11.17 3.96
N PRO A 71 -4.56 -12.49 3.86
CA PRO A 71 -4.93 -13.19 2.66
C PRO A 71 -6.44 -12.97 2.52
N VAL A 72 -6.82 -12.09 1.60
CA VAL A 72 -8.18 -12.03 1.07
C VAL A 72 -8.43 -13.44 0.57
N LYS A 73 -9.10 -14.21 1.43
CA LYS A 73 -9.55 -15.55 1.13
C LYS A 73 -10.44 -15.35 -0.09
N LYS A 74 -9.91 -15.60 -1.29
CA LYS A 74 -10.73 -15.76 -2.50
C LYS A 74 -11.76 -16.81 -2.09
N LYS A 75 -13.01 -16.39 -1.86
CA LYS A 75 -14.14 -17.30 -1.97
C LYS A 75 -14.18 -17.64 -3.46
N GLU A 76 -13.54 -18.76 -3.80
CA GLU A 76 -13.97 -19.60 -4.90
C GLU A 76 -15.47 -19.85 -4.70
N GLU A 77 -16.27 -19.42 -5.67
CA GLU A 77 -17.67 -19.77 -5.85
C GLU A 77 -17.81 -20.54 -7.16
#